data_AF-A0A7K1LG11-F1
#
_entry.id   AF-A0A7K1LG11-F1
#
_cell.length_a   1.000
_cell.length_b   1.000
_cell.length_c   1.000
_cell.angle_alpha   90.00
_cell.angle_beta   90.00
_cell.angle_gamma   90.00
#
_symmetry.space_group_name_H-M   'P 1'
#
loop_
_entity.id
_entity.type
_entity.pdbx_description
1 polymer ?
#
loop_
_entity_poly.entity_id
_entity_poly.type
_entity_poly.pdbx_seq_one_letter_code
_entity_poly.pdbx_strand_id
1 'polypeptide(L)'
;MPVQRLRGRCLGPVELGQPLPQQQGLRQGLGRARGFGHQRRCQRRRSAGRRIRQTAAGGEPTEPVRSSWSPSDRHFHDPRPRWRRNGRGQGVQGPFALEIREVGVVGPWTVAQVSEEELLRPVLEIFAAHNERAEAARSGRLLLGPGDDCAVYDLTPGRTVVTVDTQTQGQDYLRTYPCGYTVRGWELGWKSAAQNLADVAAMGALPTGLVISLTLPPETPVDWVTDMARGYCAAIRTLGAAHCTVGGGDVGSGTELSATVAAFGTVPEGGPLDASHGSARGRASGPVLRSGARPGDVLVLAGTVGRAAAGLEILMDRQGAFPMPVPEHAETGPAWGAPEDDPSALAASQLRPLPPLHLGPDLAAAGATAMIDVSDGLLKDAERVARASGVAIDVDSSRLTPLVEPLRRAATFVDEDPLEWVLHGGEDHGILATLPSTADLPAGAIAIGSCGESTDRAPHISVDGRPRDQRGWDHFAAKDRV
;
A
#
# COMPACT_ATOMS: atom_id res chain seq x y z
N MET A 1 17.98 28.04 -51.43
CA MET A 1 19.24 28.59 -52.00
C MET A 1 19.87 29.48 -50.94
N PRO A 2 21.16 29.38 -50.58
CA PRO A 2 22.18 28.34 -50.86
C PRO A 2 22.34 27.37 -49.66
N VAL A 3 22.60 26.07 -49.77
CA VAL A 3 23.70 25.27 -50.36
C VAL A 3 25.01 25.33 -49.56
N GLN A 4 25.27 24.30 -48.76
CA GLN A 4 26.58 23.66 -48.66
C GLN A 4 26.42 22.13 -48.52
N ARG A 5 27.13 21.41 -49.40
CA ARG A 5 27.21 19.96 -49.53
C ARG A 5 28.38 19.43 -48.68
N LEU A 6 28.34 18.16 -48.28
CA LEU A 6 29.42 17.15 -48.36
C LEU A 6 28.85 15.79 -47.90
N ARG A 7 28.52 14.90 -48.86
CA ARG A 7 29.24 13.68 -49.28
C ARG A 7 29.13 12.50 -48.31
N GLY A 8 28.39 11.48 -48.73
CA GLY A 8 28.24 10.21 -48.03
C GLY A 8 29.36 9.21 -48.26
N ARG A 9 29.22 8.06 -47.61
CA ARG A 9 29.80 6.77 -47.99
C ARG A 9 28.79 5.66 -47.69
N CYS A 10 28.54 4.82 -48.69
CA CYS A 10 27.93 3.51 -48.56
C CYS A 10 29.03 2.45 -48.59
N LEU A 11 28.95 1.46 -47.70
CA LEU A 11 29.49 0.09 -47.79
C LEU A 11 28.46 -0.73 -47.00
N GLY A 12 27.63 -1.60 -47.59
CA GLY A 12 27.95 -2.90 -48.18
C GLY A 12 27.38 -4.00 -47.24
N PRO A 13 26.67 -5.03 -47.74
CA PRO A 13 25.88 -5.95 -46.90
C PRO A 13 26.74 -7.08 -46.32
N VAL A 14 26.32 -7.66 -45.19
CA VAL A 14 26.88 -8.92 -44.67
C VAL A 14 25.77 -9.96 -44.54
N GLU A 15 26.05 -11.13 -45.11
CA GLU A 15 25.16 -12.25 -45.40
C GLU A 15 24.74 -13.09 -44.18
N LEU A 16 23.62 -13.79 -44.37
CA LEU A 16 23.09 -14.90 -43.57
C LEU A 16 23.94 -16.18 -43.71
N GLY A 17 24.12 -16.93 -42.62
CA GLY A 17 24.68 -18.29 -42.65
C GLY A 17 24.81 -18.99 -41.28
N GLN A 18 23.74 -19.70 -40.87
CA GLN A 18 23.58 -21.01 -40.17
C GLN A 18 24.82 -21.74 -39.54
N PRO A 19 24.65 -22.81 -38.72
CA PRO A 19 23.83 -23.03 -37.51
C PRO A 19 24.63 -23.68 -36.33
N LEU A 20 23.93 -23.97 -35.24
CA LEU A 20 24.25 -24.78 -34.02
C LEU A 20 25.39 -25.81 -34.06
N PRO A 21 25.92 -26.18 -32.88
CA PRO A 21 26.12 -27.58 -32.53
C PRO A 21 25.31 -28.04 -31.33
N GLN A 22 24.79 -29.26 -31.47
CA GLN A 22 24.04 -30.05 -30.52
C GLN A 22 24.95 -31.13 -29.90
N GLN A 23 24.62 -31.51 -28.66
CA GLN A 23 24.85 -32.82 -28.01
C GLN A 23 26.21 -33.19 -27.39
N GLN A 24 26.16 -33.49 -26.08
CA GLN A 24 26.39 -34.80 -25.42
C GLN A 24 26.25 -34.53 -23.90
N GLY A 25 25.47 -35.21 -23.05
CA GLY A 25 25.08 -36.61 -23.00
C GLY A 25 25.93 -37.33 -21.95
N LEU A 26 25.47 -37.44 -20.70
CA LEU A 26 25.95 -38.46 -19.74
C LEU A 26 24.91 -38.75 -18.65
N ARG A 27 24.55 -40.04 -18.58
CA ARG A 27 23.69 -40.69 -17.59
C ARG A 27 24.51 -41.18 -16.38
N GLN A 28 23.77 -41.47 -15.31
CA GLN A 28 23.95 -42.52 -14.28
C GLN A 28 24.50 -42.09 -12.91
N GLY A 29 23.80 -42.55 -11.87
CA GLY A 29 24.21 -42.44 -10.47
C GLY A 29 23.14 -42.82 -9.46
N LEU A 30 22.56 -44.03 -9.57
CA LEU A 30 21.76 -44.67 -8.52
C LEU A 30 22.66 -44.98 -7.31
N GLY A 31 22.20 -44.63 -6.11
CA GLY A 31 22.85 -45.01 -4.85
C GLY A 31 21.87 -45.01 -3.68
N ARG A 32 21.17 -46.13 -3.48
CA ARG A 32 20.50 -46.47 -2.21
C ARG A 32 21.58 -46.75 -1.15
N ALA A 33 21.35 -46.37 0.11
CA ALA A 33 20.84 -47.28 1.15
C ALA A 33 21.22 -46.87 2.60
N ARG A 34 20.32 -47.27 3.53
CA ARG A 34 20.47 -47.48 4.99
C ARG A 34 20.52 -46.19 5.83
N GLY A 35 19.61 -45.91 6.76
CA GLY A 35 18.72 -46.76 7.55
C GLY A 35 19.37 -47.09 8.89
N PHE A 36 19.04 -46.33 9.94
CA PHE A 36 19.11 -46.76 11.34
C PHE A 36 18.12 -45.93 12.15
N GLY A 37 17.15 -46.59 12.77
CA GLY A 37 16.26 -46.00 13.75
C GLY A 37 16.69 -46.34 15.17
N HIS A 38 16.28 -45.52 16.13
CA HIS A 38 16.07 -45.85 17.55
C HIS A 38 15.14 -44.77 18.12
N GLN A 39 13.87 -45.09 18.38
CA GLN A 39 13.30 -45.51 19.67
C GLN A 39 13.50 -44.53 20.86
N ARG A 40 12.34 -43.97 21.27
CA ARG A 40 11.84 -43.73 22.64
C ARG A 40 12.65 -42.84 23.59
N ARG A 41 12.02 -41.75 24.06
CA ARG A 41 11.54 -41.62 25.46
C ARG A 41 10.77 -40.31 25.68
N CYS A 42 9.48 -40.44 25.97
CA CYS A 42 8.76 -39.47 26.80
C CYS A 42 9.31 -39.59 28.24
N GLN A 43 9.72 -38.47 28.83
CA GLN A 43 9.79 -38.34 30.29
C GLN A 43 9.14 -37.03 30.71
N ARG A 44 8.03 -37.20 31.45
CA ARG A 44 7.49 -36.21 32.37
C ARG A 44 8.54 -35.89 33.44
N ARG A 45 8.72 -34.62 33.79
CA ARG A 45 9.15 -34.23 35.14
C ARG A 45 8.30 -33.07 35.65
N ARG A 46 7.79 -33.27 36.86
CA ARG A 46 7.12 -32.27 37.69
C ARG A 46 8.15 -31.49 38.52
N SER A 47 7.71 -30.30 38.92
CA SER A 47 7.93 -29.61 40.21
C SER A 47 9.34 -29.15 40.61
N ALA A 48 9.46 -27.84 40.87
CA ALA A 48 9.88 -27.32 42.17
C ALA A 48 9.47 -25.84 42.30
N GLY A 49 8.71 -25.53 43.35
CA GLY A 49 8.45 -24.15 43.76
C GLY A 49 9.57 -23.61 44.66
N ARG A 50 9.68 -22.29 44.72
CA ARG A 50 10.38 -21.58 45.81
C ARG A 50 9.58 -20.32 46.17
N ARG A 51 9.14 -20.27 47.44
CA ARG A 51 8.82 -19.05 48.19
C ARG A 51 10.16 -18.38 48.59
N ILE A 52 10.29 -17.09 48.89
CA ILE A 52 9.93 -16.44 50.17
C ILE A 52 10.39 -14.95 50.15
N ARG A 53 9.52 -14.05 50.68
CA ARG A 53 9.69 -12.74 51.39
C ARG A 53 10.31 -11.50 50.72
N GLN A 54 9.59 -10.39 50.89
CA GLN A 54 9.93 -9.21 51.73
C GLN A 54 8.65 -8.36 51.93
N THR A 55 8.07 -8.32 53.15
CA THR A 55 8.12 -7.26 54.19
C THR A 55 7.45 -5.94 53.81
N ALA A 56 6.44 -5.58 54.62
CA ALA A 56 5.60 -4.39 54.53
C ALA A 56 5.98 -3.32 55.58
N ALA A 57 5.75 -2.06 55.24
CA ALA A 57 5.38 -0.92 56.10
C ALA A 57 5.15 0.28 55.15
N GLY A 58 4.13 1.12 55.20
CA GLY A 58 2.95 1.31 56.05
C GLY A 58 2.37 2.69 55.67
N GLY A 59 1.04 2.84 55.59
CA GLY A 59 0.38 4.12 55.31
C GLY A 59 -1.02 3.95 54.69
N GLU A 60 -2.04 3.82 55.54
CA GLU A 60 -3.49 3.92 55.24
C GLU A 60 -3.99 5.36 55.52
N PRO A 61 -5.27 5.74 55.26
CA PRO A 61 -6.26 5.23 54.29
C PRO A 61 -7.07 6.36 53.58
N THR A 62 -7.87 6.04 52.55
CA THR A 62 -9.31 6.37 52.49
C THR A 62 -10.01 5.59 51.36
N GLU A 63 -11.18 5.04 51.71
CA GLU A 63 -12.17 4.23 50.96
C GLU A 63 -12.73 4.91 49.68
N PRO A 64 -13.43 4.19 48.73
CA PRO A 64 -14.52 3.25 49.05
C PRO A 64 -14.77 2.01 48.15
N VAL A 65 -15.49 1.07 48.79
CA VAL A 65 -16.63 0.25 48.31
C VAL A 65 -16.41 -0.91 47.31
N ARG A 66 -16.87 -2.07 47.76
CA ARG A 66 -16.97 -3.38 47.09
C ARG A 66 -18.17 -3.47 46.14
N SER A 67 -18.03 -4.26 45.07
CA SER A 67 -18.85 -5.45 44.75
C SER A 67 -18.38 -6.04 43.41
N SER A 68 -17.60 -7.12 43.40
CA SER A 68 -18.00 -8.54 43.31
C SER A 68 -18.92 -8.88 42.13
N TRP A 69 -18.35 -9.45 41.06
CA TRP A 69 -18.98 -10.49 40.24
C TRP A 69 -17.92 -11.45 39.69
N SER A 70 -18.08 -12.73 40.01
CA SER A 70 -17.32 -13.87 39.47
C SER A 70 -18.11 -14.54 38.34
N PRO A 71 -17.47 -15.11 37.31
CA PRO A 71 -18.16 -15.73 36.19
C PRO A 71 -18.61 -17.15 36.52
N SER A 72 -19.79 -17.55 36.03
CA SER A 72 -20.22 -18.95 36.03
C SER A 72 -20.60 -19.39 34.62
N ASP A 73 -20.14 -20.59 34.29
CA ASP A 73 -20.29 -21.31 33.03
C ASP A 73 -21.72 -21.40 32.52
N ARG A 74 -21.93 -21.13 31.23
CA ARG A 74 -23.01 -21.77 30.44
C ARG A 74 -22.56 -22.06 29.01
N HIS A 75 -23.01 -23.23 28.55
CA HIS A 75 -22.68 -23.95 27.33
C HIS A 75 -22.84 -23.15 26.02
N PHE A 76 -21.83 -23.24 25.16
CA PHE A 76 -21.87 -22.81 23.76
C PHE A 76 -22.77 -23.75 22.94
N HIS A 77 -23.81 -23.20 22.31
CA HIS A 77 -24.51 -23.82 21.20
C HIS A 77 -23.88 -23.37 19.88
N ASP A 78 -23.60 -24.33 18.99
CA ASP A 78 -23.08 -24.19 17.63
C ASP A 78 -24.09 -23.49 16.70
N PRO A 79 -23.80 -22.32 16.10
CA PRO A 79 -24.66 -21.71 15.09
C PRO A 79 -24.04 -21.92 13.70
N ARG A 80 -24.39 -23.03 13.03
CA ARG A 80 -24.28 -23.11 11.57
C ARG A 80 -25.68 -22.99 10.96
N PRO A 81 -25.95 -22.01 10.07
CA PRO A 81 -27.20 -22.03 9.33
C PRO A 81 -27.12 -23.04 8.19
N ARG A 82 -27.98 -24.07 8.24
CA ARG A 82 -28.29 -24.94 7.10
C ARG A 82 -29.36 -24.25 6.25
N TRP A 83 -29.00 -23.77 5.06
CA TRP A 83 -29.97 -23.34 4.05
C TRP A 83 -30.74 -24.54 3.51
N ARG A 84 -32.00 -24.73 3.94
CA ARG A 84 -32.96 -25.66 3.32
C ARG A 84 -33.77 -24.93 2.25
N ARG A 85 -33.58 -25.33 1.00
CA ARG A 85 -34.46 -25.01 -0.13
C ARG A 85 -35.71 -25.90 -0.02
N ASN A 86 -36.90 -25.34 0.18
CA ASN A 86 -38.15 -26.06 -0.02
C ASN A 86 -39.08 -25.25 -0.92
N GLY A 87 -39.46 -25.85 -2.05
CA GLY A 87 -40.46 -25.33 -2.95
C GLY A 87 -41.85 -25.90 -2.69
N ARG A 88 -42.83 -25.20 -3.30
CA ARG A 88 -44.23 -25.53 -3.59
C ARG A 88 -45.28 -25.35 -2.47
N GLY A 89 -45.90 -24.17 -2.48
CA GLY A 89 -47.29 -23.99 -2.91
C GLY A 89 -48.40 -24.13 -1.86
N GLN A 90 -49.08 -23.02 -1.54
CA GLN A 90 -50.55 -22.86 -1.60
C GLN A 90 -50.92 -21.39 -1.31
N GLY A 91 -51.89 -20.87 -2.06
CA GLY A 91 -52.20 -19.45 -2.13
C GLY A 91 -53.07 -18.91 -1.00
N VAL A 92 -52.90 -17.63 -0.72
CA VAL A 92 -53.89 -16.75 -0.07
C VAL A 92 -53.82 -15.40 -0.78
N GLN A 93 -54.95 -14.97 -1.35
CA GLN A 93 -55.15 -13.64 -1.91
C GLN A 93 -55.46 -12.65 -0.78
N GLY A 94 -54.74 -11.53 -0.71
CA GLY A 94 -55.00 -10.39 0.17
C GLY A 94 -54.08 -9.21 -0.18
N PRO A 95 -54.57 -7.95 -0.21
CA PRO A 95 -53.98 -6.90 -1.04
C PRO A 95 -52.96 -6.08 -0.26
N PHE A 96 -51.70 -6.50 -0.25
CA PHE A 96 -50.55 -5.60 -0.07
C PHE A 96 -49.41 -6.16 -0.91
N ALA A 97 -49.57 -6.03 -2.23
CA ALA A 97 -48.45 -6.10 -3.14
C ALA A 97 -47.61 -4.84 -2.87
N LEU A 98 -46.60 -4.97 -2.01
CA LEU A 98 -45.42 -4.14 -2.15
C LEU A 98 -44.90 -4.44 -3.56
N GLU A 99 -45.11 -3.50 -4.48
CA GLU A 99 -44.31 -3.43 -5.69
C GLU A 99 -42.86 -3.33 -5.25
N ILE A 100 -42.20 -4.49 -5.14
CA ILE A 100 -40.76 -4.57 -5.25
C ILE A 100 -40.51 -4.13 -6.68
N ARG A 101 -40.26 -2.82 -6.86
CA ARG A 101 -39.61 -2.36 -8.07
C ARG A 101 -38.32 -3.18 -8.15
N GLU A 102 -38.15 -3.96 -9.21
CA GLU A 102 -36.82 -4.32 -9.66
C GLU A 102 -36.11 -3.00 -9.95
N VAL A 103 -35.52 -2.41 -8.92
CA VAL A 103 -34.65 -1.25 -9.07
C VAL A 103 -33.33 -1.81 -9.60
N GLY A 104 -33.34 -2.19 -10.88
CA GLY A 104 -32.14 -2.01 -11.68
C GLY A 104 -31.86 -0.51 -11.65
N VAL A 105 -30.95 -0.07 -10.79
CA VAL A 105 -30.48 1.30 -10.73
C VAL A 105 -29.72 1.56 -12.03
N VAL A 106 -30.46 1.88 -13.10
CA VAL A 106 -29.89 2.25 -14.39
C VAL A 106 -30.62 3.50 -14.85
N GLY A 107 -30.08 4.64 -14.44
CA GLY A 107 -30.52 6.00 -14.74
C GLY A 107 -29.56 7.01 -14.12
N PRO A 108 -29.49 8.26 -14.58
CA PRO A 108 -28.55 9.27 -14.09
C PRO A 108 -28.99 9.80 -12.71
N TRP A 109 -28.99 8.93 -11.71
CA TRP A 109 -29.38 9.24 -10.34
C TRP A 109 -28.22 9.88 -9.59
N THR A 110 -28.54 10.82 -8.70
CA THR A 110 -27.61 11.34 -7.71
C THR A 110 -27.93 10.80 -6.33
N VAL A 111 -26.97 10.91 -5.40
CA VAL A 111 -27.13 10.50 -4.00
C VAL A 111 -28.38 11.10 -3.35
N ALA A 112 -28.73 12.35 -3.68
CA ALA A 112 -29.94 13.02 -3.20
C ALA A 112 -31.26 12.34 -3.58
N GLN A 113 -31.26 11.48 -4.60
CA GLN A 113 -32.45 10.91 -5.21
C GLN A 113 -32.68 9.44 -4.83
N VAL A 114 -31.77 8.86 -4.06
CA VAL A 114 -31.84 7.47 -3.62
C VAL A 114 -31.74 7.41 -2.09
N SER A 115 -32.35 6.38 -1.50
CA SER A 115 -32.08 6.05 -0.10
C SER A 115 -30.65 5.50 0.06
N GLU A 116 -30.14 5.52 1.29
CA GLU A 116 -28.85 4.92 1.62
C GLU A 116 -28.80 3.43 1.24
N GLU A 117 -29.88 2.68 1.49
CA GLU A 117 -29.98 1.26 1.11
C GLU A 117 -29.87 1.06 -0.42
N GLU A 118 -30.54 1.90 -1.21
CA GLU A 118 -30.49 1.85 -2.67
C GLU A 118 -29.09 2.23 -3.21
N LEU A 119 -28.41 3.18 -2.57
CA LEU A 119 -27.03 3.56 -2.89
C LEU A 119 -26.04 2.42 -2.56
N LEU A 120 -26.18 1.82 -1.38
CA LEU A 120 -25.23 0.83 -0.87
C LEU A 120 -25.37 -0.53 -1.53
N ARG A 121 -26.58 -0.95 -1.94
CA ARG A 121 -26.81 -2.28 -2.54
C ARG A 121 -25.80 -2.66 -3.65
N PRO A 122 -25.61 -1.86 -4.72
CA PRO A 122 -24.63 -2.20 -5.77
C PRO A 122 -23.17 -2.18 -5.27
N VAL A 123 -22.84 -1.31 -4.31
CA VAL A 123 -21.50 -1.23 -3.69
C VAL A 123 -21.20 -2.50 -2.90
N LEU A 124 -22.15 -2.94 -2.07
CA LEU A 124 -22.03 -4.13 -1.25
C LEU A 124 -21.91 -5.40 -2.10
N GLU A 125 -22.62 -5.49 -3.24
CA GLU A 125 -22.46 -6.61 -4.18
C GLU A 125 -21.04 -6.69 -4.77
N ILE A 126 -20.43 -5.55 -5.10
CA ILE A 126 -19.05 -5.49 -5.60
C ILE A 126 -18.07 -5.96 -4.51
N PHE A 127 -18.21 -5.47 -3.27
CA PHE A 127 -17.35 -5.87 -2.16
C PHE A 127 -17.54 -7.34 -1.78
N ALA A 128 -18.77 -7.86 -1.78
CA ALA A 128 -19.03 -9.27 -1.55
C ALA A 128 -18.32 -10.15 -2.58
N ALA A 129 -18.45 -9.82 -3.87
CA ALA A 129 -17.78 -10.56 -4.94
C ALA A 129 -16.23 -10.46 -4.89
N HIS A 130 -15.69 -9.37 -4.33
CA HIS A 130 -14.25 -9.27 -4.06
C HIS A 130 -13.84 -10.13 -2.86
N ASN A 131 -14.55 -10.01 -1.74
CA ASN A 131 -14.26 -10.73 -0.51
C ASN A 131 -14.35 -12.26 -0.69
N GLU A 132 -15.36 -12.75 -1.41
CA GLU A 132 -15.48 -14.18 -1.75
C GLU A 132 -14.23 -14.71 -2.47
N ARG A 133 -13.63 -13.91 -3.37
CA ARG A 133 -12.39 -14.29 -4.07
C ARG A 133 -11.18 -14.26 -3.15
N ALA A 134 -11.06 -13.22 -2.31
CA ALA A 134 -9.97 -13.08 -1.35
C ALA A 134 -9.98 -14.20 -0.29
N GLU A 135 -11.17 -14.60 0.17
CA GLU A 135 -11.36 -15.67 1.15
C GLU A 135 -11.18 -17.07 0.55
N ALA A 136 -11.56 -17.28 -0.71
CA ALA A 136 -11.30 -18.54 -1.42
C ALA A 136 -9.79 -18.88 -1.49
N ALA A 137 -8.91 -17.88 -1.36
CA ALA A 137 -7.47 -18.07 -1.23
C ALA A 137 -7.01 -18.61 0.15
N ARG A 138 -7.96 -18.89 1.08
CA ARG A 138 -7.77 -19.51 2.42
C ARG A 138 -6.82 -18.78 3.37
N SER A 139 -6.74 -17.46 3.24
CA SER A 139 -5.97 -16.55 4.09
C SER A 139 -6.73 -15.27 4.50
N GLY A 140 -8.01 -15.17 4.12
CA GLY A 140 -8.86 -14.03 4.48
C GLY A 140 -9.01 -13.90 6.00
N ARG A 141 -8.91 -12.67 6.49
CA ARG A 141 -9.06 -12.33 7.92
C ARG A 141 -10.48 -11.90 8.27
N LEU A 142 -11.36 -11.68 7.30
CA LEU A 142 -12.73 -11.25 7.52
C LEU A 142 -13.59 -12.44 7.98
N LEU A 143 -14.13 -12.36 9.19
CA LEU A 143 -15.07 -13.34 9.75
C LEU A 143 -16.53 -12.92 9.54
N LEU A 144 -16.78 -11.62 9.54
CA LEU A 144 -18.06 -11.00 9.24
C LEU A 144 -17.80 -9.75 8.41
N GLY A 145 -18.31 -9.73 7.18
CA GLY A 145 -18.20 -8.60 6.25
C GLY A 145 -19.34 -7.59 6.37
N PRO A 146 -19.50 -6.73 5.35
CA PRO A 146 -20.56 -5.73 5.31
C PRO A 146 -21.97 -6.35 5.42
N GLY A 147 -22.88 -5.66 6.11
CA GLY A 147 -24.29 -6.08 6.26
C GLY A 147 -24.78 -6.20 7.71
N ASP A 148 -23.89 -5.99 8.68
CA ASP A 148 -24.19 -5.82 10.12
C ASP A 148 -23.57 -4.50 10.61
N ASP A 149 -23.76 -4.13 11.88
CA ASP A 149 -23.30 -2.85 12.44
C ASP A 149 -21.76 -2.68 12.40
N CYS A 150 -21.02 -3.79 12.37
CA CYS A 150 -19.57 -3.78 12.25
C CYS A 150 -19.00 -5.05 11.61
N ALA A 151 -17.84 -4.89 10.97
CA ALA A 151 -17.05 -6.01 10.48
C ALA A 151 -16.34 -6.73 11.64
N VAL A 152 -16.17 -8.04 11.53
CA VAL A 152 -15.34 -8.84 12.46
C VAL A 152 -14.11 -9.34 11.71
N TYR A 153 -12.93 -8.93 12.16
CA TYR A 153 -11.65 -9.41 11.63
C TYR A 153 -10.94 -10.33 12.64
N ASP A 154 -10.47 -11.49 12.17
CA ASP A 154 -9.49 -12.31 12.88
C ASP A 154 -8.09 -11.70 12.72
N LEU A 155 -7.62 -11.05 13.78
CA LEU A 155 -6.31 -10.42 13.84
C LEU A 155 -5.21 -11.35 14.38
N THR A 156 -5.46 -12.67 14.45
CA THR A 156 -4.54 -13.66 15.02
C THR A 156 -3.98 -14.65 13.99
N PRO A 157 -2.75 -15.17 14.12
CA PRO A 157 -1.69 -14.73 15.04
C PRO A 157 -0.80 -13.65 14.39
N GLY A 158 -0.05 -12.93 15.22
CA GLY A 158 0.88 -11.88 14.79
C GLY A 158 0.57 -10.52 15.42
N ARG A 159 1.21 -9.47 14.89
CA ARG A 159 0.90 -8.07 15.25
C ARG A 159 0.10 -7.45 14.13
N THR A 160 -0.93 -6.69 14.51
CA THR A 160 -1.69 -5.89 13.57
C THR A 160 -1.11 -4.48 13.52
N VAL A 161 -0.88 -3.99 12.31
CA VAL A 161 -0.65 -2.57 12.03
C VAL A 161 -1.94 -1.99 11.49
N VAL A 162 -2.18 -0.72 11.82
CA VAL A 162 -3.36 0.01 11.38
C VAL A 162 -2.90 1.38 10.92
N THR A 163 -3.36 1.81 9.76
CA THR A 163 -3.24 3.19 9.28
C THR A 163 -4.62 3.75 8.94
N VAL A 164 -4.72 5.06 8.86
CA VAL A 164 -5.88 5.76 8.35
C VAL A 164 -5.43 6.97 7.54
N ASP A 165 -5.95 7.09 6.34
CA ASP A 165 -5.70 8.25 5.48
C ASP A 165 -6.97 8.71 4.78
N THR A 166 -7.00 9.99 4.39
CA THR A 166 -8.16 10.64 3.80
C THR A 166 -7.79 11.33 2.49
N GLN A 167 -8.60 11.08 1.46
CA GLN A 167 -8.58 11.86 0.23
C GLN A 167 -9.73 12.87 0.27
N THR A 168 -9.42 14.16 0.23
CA THR A 168 -10.37 15.29 0.31
C THR A 168 -10.35 16.09 -0.99
N GLN A 169 -11.52 16.28 -1.59
CA GLN A 169 -11.67 17.09 -2.80
C GLN A 169 -11.18 18.52 -2.56
N GLY A 170 -10.38 19.06 -3.49
CA GLY A 170 -9.83 20.41 -3.43
C GLY A 170 -8.64 20.55 -2.47
N GLN A 171 -8.19 19.46 -1.86
CA GLN A 171 -6.93 19.41 -1.12
C GLN A 171 -6.00 18.35 -1.73
N ASP A 172 -6.45 17.09 -1.77
CA ASP A 172 -5.62 15.94 -2.18
C ASP A 172 -5.84 15.55 -3.65
N TYR A 173 -6.97 15.99 -4.23
CA TYR A 173 -7.27 15.83 -5.65
C TYR A 173 -8.29 16.87 -6.13
N LEU A 174 -8.37 17.08 -7.45
CA LEU A 174 -9.45 17.86 -8.08
C LEU A 174 -10.45 16.94 -8.77
N ARG A 175 -11.74 17.28 -8.70
CA ARG A 175 -12.76 16.58 -9.49
C ARG A 175 -12.55 16.77 -10.99
N THR A 176 -12.12 17.96 -11.40
CA THR A 176 -11.66 18.25 -12.76
C THR A 176 -10.36 19.03 -12.69
N TYR A 177 -9.30 18.49 -13.28
CA TYR A 177 -8.00 19.13 -13.35
C TYR A 177 -7.95 20.18 -14.47
N PRO A 178 -7.04 21.17 -14.38
CA PRO A 178 -6.94 22.25 -15.36
C PRO A 178 -6.68 21.80 -16.82
N CYS A 179 -6.04 20.65 -17.03
CA CYS A 179 -5.90 20.04 -18.37
C CYS A 179 -7.22 19.53 -18.98
N GLY A 180 -8.33 19.59 -18.23
CA GLY A 180 -9.65 19.12 -18.65
C GLY A 180 -9.97 17.68 -18.25
N TYR A 181 -9.06 16.99 -17.55
CA TYR A 181 -9.30 15.63 -17.06
C TYR A 181 -10.28 15.62 -15.88
N THR A 182 -11.35 14.83 -15.97
CA THR A 182 -12.31 14.62 -14.87
C THR A 182 -12.07 13.29 -14.19
N VAL A 183 -11.84 13.32 -12.88
CA VAL A 183 -11.61 12.15 -12.04
C VAL A 183 -12.91 11.37 -11.85
N ARG A 184 -12.85 10.07 -12.14
CA ARG A 184 -13.93 9.10 -11.93
C ARG A 184 -13.79 8.45 -10.57
N GLY A 185 -14.86 7.81 -10.12
CA GLY A 185 -14.88 7.10 -8.84
C GLY A 185 -13.77 6.06 -8.80
N TRP A 186 -13.57 5.34 -9.89
CA TRP A 186 -12.54 4.31 -10.00
C TRP A 186 -11.13 4.81 -9.67
N GLU A 187 -10.72 5.97 -10.19
CA GLU A 187 -9.40 6.53 -9.87
C GLU A 187 -9.28 6.88 -8.39
N LEU A 188 -10.31 7.51 -7.80
CA LEU A 188 -10.26 7.86 -6.39
C LEU A 188 -10.23 6.61 -5.49
N GLY A 189 -11.06 5.61 -5.78
CA GLY A 189 -11.05 4.33 -5.07
C GLY A 189 -9.69 3.63 -5.17
N TRP A 190 -9.04 3.71 -6.34
CA TRP A 190 -7.68 3.20 -6.51
C TRP A 190 -6.68 3.95 -5.65
N LYS A 191 -6.61 5.29 -5.77
CA LYS A 191 -5.65 6.14 -5.05
C LYS A 191 -5.79 5.97 -3.54
N SER A 192 -7.01 6.01 -3.03
CA SER A 192 -7.30 5.83 -1.60
C SER A 192 -6.86 4.46 -1.06
N ALA A 193 -7.05 3.38 -1.83
CA ALA A 193 -6.51 2.06 -1.46
C ALA A 193 -4.98 2.05 -1.48
N ALA A 194 -4.38 2.48 -2.59
CA ALA A 194 -2.95 2.39 -2.80
C ALA A 194 -2.15 3.07 -1.68
N GLN A 195 -2.51 4.31 -1.32
CA GLN A 195 -1.88 5.07 -0.24
C GLN A 195 -1.91 4.32 1.10
N ASN A 196 -3.09 3.87 1.53
CA ASN A 196 -3.25 3.16 2.80
C ASN A 196 -2.54 1.80 2.81
N LEU A 197 -2.52 1.09 1.68
CA LEU A 197 -1.82 -0.18 1.56
C LEU A 197 -0.29 0.02 1.59
N ALA A 198 0.21 1.14 1.07
CA ALA A 198 1.63 1.48 1.08
C ALA A 198 2.17 1.67 2.50
N ASP A 199 1.44 2.38 3.38
CA ASP A 199 1.80 2.54 4.80
C ASP A 199 1.98 1.19 5.50
N VAL A 200 1.04 0.26 5.22
CA VAL A 200 1.10 -1.09 5.78
C VAL A 200 2.36 -1.82 5.29
N ALA A 201 2.64 -1.76 3.99
CA ALA A 201 3.82 -2.39 3.41
C ALA A 201 5.12 -1.75 3.93
N ALA A 202 5.15 -0.43 4.15
CA ALA A 202 6.29 0.28 4.71
C ALA A 202 6.66 -0.16 6.13
N MET A 203 5.73 -0.77 6.88
CA MET A 203 6.02 -1.38 8.17
C MET A 203 6.48 -2.84 8.06
N GLY A 204 6.71 -3.36 6.85
CA GLY A 204 7.02 -4.75 6.57
C GLY A 204 5.83 -5.71 6.74
N ALA A 205 4.61 -5.17 6.79
CA ALA A 205 3.39 -5.95 7.01
C ALA A 205 2.70 -6.30 5.69
N LEU A 206 1.90 -7.37 5.74
CA LEU A 206 1.01 -7.77 4.66
C LEU A 206 -0.36 -7.12 4.86
N PRO A 207 -0.91 -6.37 3.89
CA PRO A 207 -2.26 -5.82 4.00
C PRO A 207 -3.34 -6.92 4.04
N THR A 208 -4.31 -6.75 4.94
CA THR A 208 -5.33 -7.78 5.23
C THR A 208 -6.77 -7.26 5.18
N GLY A 209 -7.02 -5.97 5.38
CA GLY A 209 -8.37 -5.45 5.34
C GLY A 209 -8.44 -3.94 5.15
N LEU A 210 -9.54 -3.47 4.58
CA LEU A 210 -9.93 -2.06 4.52
C LEU A 210 -11.31 -1.84 5.19
N VAL A 211 -11.50 -0.66 5.76
CA VAL A 211 -12.82 -0.10 6.14
C VAL A 211 -12.89 1.33 5.61
N ILE A 212 -14.00 1.71 4.98
CA ILE A 212 -14.09 2.91 4.14
C ILE A 212 -15.22 3.81 4.63
N SER A 213 -14.94 5.08 4.93
CA SER A 213 -15.95 6.10 5.21
C SER A 213 -15.98 7.11 4.06
N LEU A 214 -17.17 7.34 3.49
CA LEU A 214 -17.38 8.28 2.39
C LEU A 214 -18.24 9.45 2.86
N THR A 215 -17.80 10.68 2.61
CA THR A 215 -18.67 11.86 2.64
C THR A 215 -18.98 12.27 1.22
N LEU A 216 -20.26 12.36 0.88
CA LEU A 216 -20.72 12.59 -0.49
C LEU A 216 -21.57 13.86 -0.60
N PRO A 217 -21.27 14.76 -1.55
CA PRO A 217 -22.20 15.79 -1.98
C PRO A 217 -23.49 15.18 -2.55
N PRO A 218 -24.69 15.73 -2.27
CA PRO A 218 -25.96 15.18 -2.73
C PRO A 218 -26.10 15.04 -4.26
N GLU A 219 -25.36 15.85 -5.01
CA GLU A 219 -25.28 15.83 -6.48
C GLU A 219 -24.35 14.74 -7.04
N THR A 220 -23.64 14.01 -6.19
CA THR A 220 -22.73 12.94 -6.63
C THR A 220 -23.52 11.87 -7.39
N PRO A 221 -23.13 11.50 -8.62
CA PRO A 221 -23.78 10.41 -9.34
C PRO A 221 -23.64 9.07 -8.62
N VAL A 222 -24.71 8.28 -8.57
CA VAL A 222 -24.71 6.93 -7.94
C VAL A 222 -23.70 6.00 -8.63
N ASP A 223 -23.60 6.07 -9.96
CA ASP A 223 -22.63 5.29 -10.73
C ASP A 223 -21.18 5.65 -10.37
N TRP A 224 -20.92 6.91 -9.98
CA TRP A 224 -19.59 7.33 -9.55
C TRP A 224 -19.19 6.62 -8.24
N VAL A 225 -20.12 6.47 -7.29
CA VAL A 225 -19.88 5.75 -6.02
C VAL A 225 -19.66 4.25 -6.28
N THR A 226 -20.46 3.67 -7.18
CA THR A 226 -20.31 2.27 -7.60
C THR A 226 -18.97 2.03 -8.30
N ASP A 227 -18.54 2.98 -9.14
CA ASP A 227 -17.25 2.95 -9.83
C ASP A 227 -16.08 3.07 -8.85
N MET A 228 -16.24 3.85 -7.78
CA MET A 228 -15.26 3.93 -6.69
C MET A 228 -15.05 2.60 -5.97
N ALA A 229 -16.13 1.86 -5.68
CA ALA A 229 -16.03 0.51 -5.12
C ALA A 229 -15.23 -0.43 -6.04
N ARG A 230 -15.41 -0.33 -7.37
CA ARG A 230 -14.61 -1.09 -8.35
C ARG A 230 -13.14 -0.68 -8.33
N GLY A 231 -12.85 0.61 -8.17
CA GLY A 231 -11.50 1.15 -8.01
C GLY A 231 -10.75 0.54 -6.83
N TYR A 232 -11.38 0.50 -5.64
CA TYR A 232 -10.83 -0.17 -4.46
C TYR A 232 -10.47 -1.63 -4.73
N CYS A 233 -11.41 -2.41 -5.26
CA CYS A 233 -11.19 -3.82 -5.56
C CYS A 233 -10.14 -4.05 -6.67
N ALA A 234 -10.03 -3.13 -7.62
CA ALA A 234 -9.00 -3.18 -8.66
C ALA A 234 -7.60 -2.93 -8.07
N ALA A 235 -7.44 -1.89 -7.26
CA ALA A 235 -6.16 -1.58 -6.61
C ALA A 235 -5.69 -2.73 -5.72
N ILE A 236 -6.55 -3.25 -4.85
CA ILE A 236 -6.20 -4.38 -3.97
C ILE A 236 -5.63 -5.56 -4.76
N ARG A 237 -6.29 -5.95 -5.86
CA ARG A 237 -5.89 -7.11 -6.66
C ARG A 237 -4.62 -6.84 -7.45
N THR A 238 -4.54 -5.69 -8.12
CA THR A 238 -3.44 -5.38 -9.02
C THR A 238 -2.15 -5.05 -8.27
N LEU A 239 -2.23 -4.44 -7.08
CA LEU A 239 -1.07 -4.15 -6.24
C LEU A 239 -0.55 -5.39 -5.47
N GLY A 240 -1.18 -6.56 -5.67
CA GLY A 240 -0.74 -7.82 -5.08
C GLY A 240 -1.24 -8.08 -3.66
N ALA A 241 -2.15 -7.25 -3.13
CA ALA A 241 -2.80 -7.47 -1.84
C ALA A 241 -4.00 -8.43 -1.95
N ALA A 242 -3.85 -9.56 -2.66
CA ALA A 242 -4.95 -10.45 -3.04
C ALA A 242 -5.74 -11.06 -1.87
N HIS A 243 -5.22 -10.99 -0.65
CA HIS A 243 -5.86 -11.48 0.58
C HIS A 243 -6.56 -10.37 1.38
N CYS A 244 -6.43 -9.12 0.95
CA CYS A 244 -7.04 -7.97 1.60
C CYS A 244 -8.54 -7.91 1.24
N THR A 245 -9.37 -7.87 2.27
CA THR A 245 -10.84 -7.80 2.14
C THR A 245 -11.35 -6.39 2.45
N VAL A 246 -12.57 -6.06 2.03
CA VAL A 246 -13.26 -4.82 2.42
C VAL A 246 -14.32 -5.16 3.45
N GLY A 247 -14.13 -4.67 4.68
CA GLY A 247 -14.99 -5.00 5.82
C GLY A 247 -16.32 -4.26 5.81
N GLY A 248 -16.42 -3.17 5.06
CA GLY A 248 -17.58 -2.28 5.04
C GLY A 248 -17.16 -0.86 5.32
N GLY A 249 -18.03 -0.10 5.97
CA GLY A 249 -17.85 1.32 6.01
C GLY A 249 -19.06 2.10 6.47
N ASP A 250 -18.97 3.41 6.25
CA ASP A 250 -20.03 4.37 6.49
C ASP A 250 -20.18 5.30 5.28
N VAL A 251 -21.39 5.79 5.03
CA VAL A 251 -21.65 6.80 4.00
C VAL A 251 -22.45 7.94 4.62
N GLY A 252 -21.90 9.15 4.52
CA GLY A 252 -22.52 10.37 4.99
C GLY A 252 -22.71 11.40 3.86
N SER A 253 -23.61 12.35 4.09
CA SER A 253 -23.76 13.53 3.24
C SER A 253 -22.84 14.67 3.71
N GLY A 254 -22.26 15.42 2.77
CA GLY A 254 -21.49 16.64 3.07
C GLY A 254 -21.46 17.62 1.91
N THR A 255 -20.68 18.69 2.02
CA THR A 255 -20.51 19.69 0.94
C THR A 255 -19.37 19.36 -0.01
N GLU A 256 -18.41 18.57 0.46
CA GLU A 256 -17.21 18.16 -0.28
C GLU A 256 -17.14 16.64 -0.29
N LEU A 257 -16.57 16.09 -1.36
CA LEU A 257 -16.33 14.66 -1.44
C LEU A 257 -15.06 14.32 -0.66
N SER A 258 -15.17 13.42 0.31
CA SER A 258 -14.01 12.85 0.97
C SER A 258 -14.14 11.33 1.14
N ALA A 259 -13.00 10.66 1.12
CA ALA A 259 -12.90 9.23 1.36
C ALA A 259 -11.81 8.97 2.39
N THR A 260 -12.23 8.57 3.58
CA THR A 260 -11.34 8.16 4.67
C THR A 260 -11.29 6.64 4.72
N VAL A 261 -10.11 6.08 4.63
CA VAL A 261 -9.91 4.63 4.64
C VAL A 261 -9.05 4.27 5.83
N ALA A 262 -9.48 3.26 6.59
CA ALA A 262 -8.62 2.60 7.55
C ALA A 262 -8.14 1.28 6.92
N ALA A 263 -6.83 1.04 6.95
CA ALA A 263 -6.23 -0.21 6.50
C ALA A 263 -5.62 -0.99 7.65
N PHE A 264 -5.79 -2.31 7.58
CA PHE A 264 -5.21 -3.28 8.49
C PHE A 264 -4.14 -4.08 7.75
N GLY A 265 -3.08 -4.42 8.47
CA GLY A 265 -2.10 -5.38 8.01
C GLY A 265 -1.58 -6.25 9.14
N THR A 266 -1.06 -7.41 8.78
CA THR A 266 -0.42 -8.32 9.72
C THR A 266 1.06 -8.39 9.45
N VAL A 267 1.87 -8.20 10.48
CA VAL A 267 3.30 -8.48 10.44
C VAL A 267 3.48 -10.00 10.55
N PRO A 268 4.17 -10.65 9.60
CA PRO A 268 4.52 -12.07 9.73
C PRO A 268 5.23 -12.36 11.07
N GLU A 269 4.92 -13.49 11.72
CA GLU A 269 5.35 -13.76 13.10
C GLU A 269 6.87 -13.66 13.33
N GLY A 270 7.23 -12.94 14.41
CA GLY A 270 8.51 -13.05 15.10
C GLY A 270 8.61 -12.09 16.32
N GLY A 271 9.69 -12.23 17.11
CA GLY A 271 10.19 -11.43 18.27
C GLY A 271 9.76 -9.95 18.59
N PRO A 272 10.31 -9.38 19.68
CA PRO A 272 9.77 -8.19 20.39
C PRO A 272 9.56 -6.93 19.54
N LEU A 273 8.66 -6.03 19.99
CA LEU A 273 8.45 -4.68 19.42
C LEU A 273 9.68 -3.79 19.60
N ASP A 274 10.46 -4.09 20.63
CA ASP A 274 11.64 -3.36 21.05
C ASP A 274 12.87 -4.20 20.72
N ALA A 275 13.43 -4.01 19.53
CA ALA A 275 14.81 -4.37 19.23
C ALA A 275 15.68 -3.10 19.27
N SER A 276 15.47 -2.23 20.27
CA SER A 276 16.61 -1.49 20.79
C SER A 276 17.59 -2.52 21.36
N HIS A 277 18.82 -2.48 20.84
CA HIS A 277 19.99 -3.23 21.30
C HIS A 277 20.15 -4.65 20.73
N GLY A 278 20.79 -4.69 19.55
CA GLY A 278 21.97 -5.53 19.31
C GLY A 278 21.81 -7.05 19.38
N SER A 279 21.78 -7.70 18.22
CA SER A 279 22.73 -8.76 17.88
C SER A 279 22.58 -9.11 16.41
N ALA A 280 23.72 -9.22 15.73
CA ALA A 280 23.82 -9.83 14.43
C ALA A 280 23.19 -11.24 14.45
N ARG A 281 22.42 -11.55 13.39
CA ARG A 281 21.73 -12.82 13.11
C ARG A 281 20.46 -13.08 13.94
N GLY A 282 19.36 -12.43 13.56
CA GLY A 282 18.01 -12.79 14.00
C GLY A 282 16.98 -12.13 13.09
N ARG A 283 16.21 -12.95 12.35
CA ARG A 283 15.15 -12.54 11.42
C ARG A 283 14.35 -11.36 11.96
N ALA A 284 14.20 -10.28 11.20
CA ALA A 284 13.29 -9.20 11.52
C ALA A 284 11.93 -9.81 11.86
N SER A 285 11.49 -9.52 13.07
CA SER A 285 10.46 -10.30 13.74
C SER A 285 9.25 -9.44 14.09
N GLY A 286 9.42 -8.12 14.13
CA GLY A 286 8.37 -7.15 14.37
C GLY A 286 8.19 -6.22 13.17
N PRO A 287 7.24 -5.27 13.28
CA PRO A 287 7.12 -4.21 12.28
C PRO A 287 8.44 -3.46 12.17
N VAL A 288 8.84 -3.07 10.95
CA VAL A 288 10.04 -2.27 10.74
C VAL A 288 9.69 -0.80 11.00
N LEU A 289 10.35 -0.19 11.98
CA LEU A 289 10.08 1.19 12.39
C LEU A 289 11.00 2.15 11.63
N ARG A 290 10.55 3.39 11.39
CA ARG A 290 11.41 4.45 10.81
C ARG A 290 12.60 4.90 11.70
N SER A 291 12.67 4.44 12.95
CA SER A 291 13.65 4.88 13.97
C SER A 291 14.82 3.91 14.18
N GLY A 292 15.00 2.92 13.30
CA GLY A 292 16.01 1.88 13.48
C GLY A 292 17.27 2.02 12.64
N ALA A 293 17.40 3.07 11.81
CA ALA A 293 18.55 3.27 10.92
C ALA A 293 19.84 3.47 11.74
N ARG A 294 20.97 3.04 11.19
CA ARG A 294 22.27 3.07 11.87
C ARG A 294 23.36 3.66 10.99
N PRO A 295 24.38 4.34 11.58
CA PRO A 295 25.58 4.66 10.84
C PRO A 295 26.20 3.39 10.20
N GLY A 296 26.53 3.47 8.92
CA GLY A 296 27.04 2.35 8.12
C GLY A 296 25.97 1.54 7.37
N ASP A 297 24.68 1.82 7.60
CA ASP A 297 23.61 1.31 6.74
C ASP A 297 23.65 1.97 5.35
N VAL A 298 23.18 1.25 4.35
CA VAL A 298 22.89 1.77 3.02
C VAL A 298 21.44 2.28 2.97
N LEU A 299 21.23 3.41 2.32
CA LEU A 299 19.89 3.91 2.00
C LEU A 299 19.40 3.22 0.74
N VAL A 300 18.20 2.66 0.79
CA VAL A 300 17.62 1.83 -0.26
C VAL A 300 16.24 2.35 -0.62
N LEU A 301 15.95 2.46 -1.92
CA LEU A 301 14.62 2.72 -2.43
C LEU A 301 14.11 1.45 -3.14
N ALA A 302 12.99 0.94 -2.68
CA ALA A 302 12.19 -0.05 -3.38
C ALA A 302 10.99 0.69 -3.96
N GLY A 303 11.05 1.08 -5.22
CA GLY A 303 9.99 1.91 -5.75
C GLY A 303 10.28 2.54 -7.08
N THR A 304 9.32 3.36 -7.47
CA THR A 304 9.59 4.58 -8.21
C THR A 304 9.31 5.77 -7.28
N VAL A 305 9.87 6.93 -7.61
CA VAL A 305 9.50 8.25 -7.08
C VAL A 305 9.61 9.28 -8.22
N GLY A 306 8.91 10.40 -8.09
CA GLY A 306 8.88 11.52 -9.04
C GLY A 306 7.89 11.39 -10.21
N ARG A 307 7.27 10.22 -10.45
CA ARG A 307 6.32 10.08 -11.59
C ARG A 307 4.98 10.72 -11.28
N ALA A 308 4.51 10.55 -10.04
CA ALA A 308 3.27 11.16 -9.56
C ALA A 308 3.37 12.69 -9.62
N ALA A 309 4.47 13.28 -9.14
CA ALA A 309 4.72 14.72 -9.25
C ALA A 309 4.76 15.24 -10.70
N ALA A 310 5.46 14.55 -11.60
CA ALA A 310 5.44 14.89 -13.03
C ALA A 310 4.02 14.78 -13.61
N GLY A 311 3.27 13.75 -13.21
CA GLY A 311 1.88 13.55 -13.57
C GLY A 311 0.95 14.66 -13.07
N LEU A 312 1.18 15.16 -11.86
CA LEU A 312 0.44 16.28 -11.30
C LEU A 312 0.66 17.55 -12.12
N GLU A 313 1.91 17.85 -12.50
CA GLU A 313 2.19 19.00 -13.35
C GLU A 313 1.50 18.90 -14.71
N ILE A 314 1.47 17.71 -15.32
CA ILE A 314 0.73 17.44 -16.56
C ILE A 314 -0.78 17.69 -16.36
N LEU A 315 -1.35 17.22 -15.25
CA LEU A 315 -2.77 17.42 -14.95
C LEU A 315 -3.09 18.91 -14.71
N MET A 316 -2.15 19.66 -14.12
CA MET A 316 -2.29 21.09 -13.85
C MET A 316 -2.02 22.00 -15.05
N ASP A 317 -1.49 21.46 -16.15
CA ASP A 317 -1.21 22.22 -17.37
C ASP A 317 -2.50 22.73 -18.01
N ARG A 318 -2.68 24.06 -17.99
CA ARG A 318 -3.83 24.76 -18.60
C ARG A 318 -3.64 24.98 -20.08
N GLN A 319 -2.39 24.94 -20.54
CA GLN A 319 -2.00 25.36 -21.87
C GLN A 319 -2.16 24.21 -22.89
N GLY A 320 -2.43 22.99 -22.41
CA GLY A 320 -2.65 21.82 -23.26
C GLY A 320 -1.39 21.44 -24.04
N ALA A 321 -0.22 21.66 -23.43
CA ALA A 321 1.09 21.26 -23.98
C ALA A 321 1.20 19.74 -24.15
N PHE A 322 0.39 18.98 -23.42
CA PHE A 322 0.35 17.52 -23.46
C PHE A 322 -0.85 16.98 -24.26
N PRO A 323 -0.65 16.00 -25.17
CA PRO A 323 -1.75 15.27 -25.80
C PRO A 323 -2.40 14.32 -24.78
N MET A 324 -3.61 14.64 -24.29
CA MET A 324 -4.31 13.84 -23.28
C MET A 324 -5.19 12.74 -23.91
N PRO A 325 -4.83 11.47 -23.68
CA PRO A 325 -5.79 10.54 -23.05
C PRO A 325 -5.11 9.55 -22.08
N VAL A 326 -5.53 9.54 -20.81
CA VAL A 326 -5.26 8.41 -19.91
C VAL A 326 -6.00 7.19 -20.47
N PRO A 327 -5.34 6.03 -20.71
CA PRO A 327 -5.99 4.86 -21.27
C PRO A 327 -7.27 4.49 -20.52
N GLU A 328 -8.34 4.30 -21.28
CA GLU A 328 -9.62 3.80 -20.79
C GLU A 328 -9.43 2.40 -20.21
N HIS A 329 -9.78 2.23 -18.93
CA HIS A 329 -9.85 0.96 -18.18
C HIS A 329 -8.91 -0.16 -18.65
N ALA A 330 -7.60 0.09 -18.67
CA ALA A 330 -6.70 -1.04 -18.51
C ALA A 330 -6.93 -1.55 -17.07
N GLU A 331 -7.58 -2.71 -16.91
CA GLU A 331 -7.79 -3.36 -15.60
C GLU A 331 -6.47 -3.54 -14.83
N THR A 332 -5.36 -3.46 -15.55
CA THR A 332 -4.00 -3.29 -15.06
C THR A 332 -3.53 -1.85 -15.32
N GLY A 333 -3.21 -1.08 -14.28
CA GLY A 333 -2.40 0.13 -14.45
C GLY A 333 -1.07 -0.18 -15.16
N PRO A 334 -0.29 0.84 -15.57
CA PRO A 334 1.06 0.59 -16.11
C PRO A 334 1.85 -0.25 -15.10
N ALA A 335 2.81 -1.07 -15.54
CA ALA A 335 3.61 -1.82 -14.58
C ALA A 335 4.45 -0.85 -13.73
N TRP A 336 4.64 -1.16 -12.44
CA TRP A 336 5.50 -0.38 -11.54
C TRP A 336 6.93 -0.16 -12.09
N GLY A 337 7.41 -1.09 -12.93
CA GLY A 337 8.68 -1.01 -13.65
C GLY A 337 8.57 -0.76 -15.16
N ALA A 338 7.39 -0.40 -15.69
CA ALA A 338 7.27 -0.04 -17.12
C ALA A 338 7.87 1.36 -17.36
N PRO A 339 8.74 1.51 -18.37
CA PRO A 339 9.34 2.78 -18.74
C PRO A 339 8.49 3.40 -19.84
N GLU A 340 7.70 4.42 -19.55
CA GLU A 340 7.07 5.15 -20.65
C GLU A 340 7.28 6.63 -20.40
N ASP A 341 8.22 7.20 -21.17
CA ASP A 341 8.29 8.60 -21.54
C ASP A 341 6.97 9.02 -22.25
N ASP A 342 5.83 8.77 -21.64
CA ASP A 342 4.50 9.10 -22.09
C ASP A 342 3.82 9.94 -21.00
N PRO A 343 3.55 11.23 -21.28
CA PRO A 343 2.81 12.09 -20.37
C PRO A 343 1.51 11.47 -19.83
N SER A 344 0.83 10.64 -20.63
CA SER A 344 -0.41 9.97 -20.18
C SER A 344 -0.15 8.95 -19.08
N ALA A 345 0.98 8.25 -19.12
CA ALA A 345 1.39 7.29 -18.10
C ALA A 345 1.84 7.99 -16.80
N LEU A 346 2.46 9.16 -16.90
CA LEU A 346 2.82 9.98 -15.74
C LEU A 346 1.57 10.55 -15.05
N ALA A 347 0.64 11.13 -15.81
CA ALA A 347 -0.66 11.55 -15.27
C ALA A 347 -1.42 10.39 -14.62
N ALA A 348 -1.37 9.19 -15.21
CA ALA A 348 -1.91 7.99 -14.60
C ALA A 348 -1.21 7.63 -13.27
N SER A 349 0.10 7.87 -13.14
CA SER A 349 0.85 7.58 -11.90
C SER A 349 0.34 8.42 -10.72
N GLN A 350 -0.03 9.67 -10.97
CA GLN A 350 -0.63 10.56 -9.97
C GLN A 350 -2.04 10.13 -9.55
N LEU A 351 -2.84 9.66 -10.51
CA LEU A 351 -4.23 9.27 -10.27
C LEU A 351 -4.37 7.83 -9.77
N ARG A 352 -3.40 6.97 -10.07
CA ARG A 352 -3.43 5.52 -9.89
C ARG A 352 -2.06 5.02 -9.43
N PRO A 353 -1.57 5.44 -8.25
CA PRO A 353 -0.23 5.09 -7.80
C PRO A 353 -0.05 3.58 -7.62
N LEU A 354 1.20 3.12 -7.76
CA LEU A 354 1.56 1.70 -7.85
C LEU A 354 2.58 1.29 -6.78
N PRO A 355 2.27 1.43 -5.49
CA PRO A 355 3.22 1.08 -4.44
C PRO A 355 3.64 -0.39 -4.54
N PRO A 356 4.93 -0.72 -4.35
CA PRO A 356 5.43 -2.09 -4.45
C PRO A 356 5.16 -2.87 -3.16
N LEU A 357 3.90 -3.19 -2.89
CA LEU A 357 3.46 -3.74 -1.60
C LEU A 357 4.24 -5.00 -1.16
N HIS A 358 4.60 -5.86 -2.11
CA HIS A 358 5.36 -7.08 -1.83
C HIS A 358 6.78 -6.82 -1.32
N LEU A 359 7.40 -5.70 -1.70
CA LEU A 359 8.77 -5.37 -1.29
C LEU A 359 8.86 -4.96 0.18
N GLY A 360 7.75 -4.60 0.83
CA GLY A 360 7.72 -4.30 2.25
C GLY A 360 8.20 -5.49 3.10
N PRO A 361 7.48 -6.62 3.10
CA PRO A 361 7.90 -7.85 3.77
C PRO A 361 9.26 -8.39 3.29
N ASP A 362 9.59 -8.25 2.00
CA ASP A 362 10.87 -8.72 1.45
C ASP A 362 12.06 -7.92 2.01
N LEU A 363 11.93 -6.58 2.11
CA LEU A 363 12.94 -5.71 2.74
C LEU A 363 13.09 -6.02 4.23
N ALA A 364 11.97 -6.22 4.94
CA ALA A 364 11.99 -6.65 6.33
C ALA A 364 12.76 -7.98 6.48
N ALA A 365 12.48 -8.97 5.63
CA ALA A 365 13.17 -10.26 5.63
C ALA A 365 14.66 -10.15 5.27
N ALA A 366 15.02 -9.20 4.40
CA ALA A 366 16.41 -8.86 4.05
C ALA A 366 17.17 -8.14 5.19
N GLY A 367 16.48 -7.77 6.27
CA GLY A 367 17.09 -7.16 7.45
C GLY A 367 17.05 -5.64 7.46
N ALA A 368 16.02 -5.04 6.85
CA ALA A 368 15.77 -3.61 6.98
C ALA A 368 15.77 -3.15 8.44
N THR A 369 16.55 -2.11 8.70
CA THR A 369 16.73 -1.50 10.02
C THR A 369 15.74 -0.36 10.24
N ALA A 370 15.40 0.39 9.19
CA ALA A 370 14.29 1.33 9.17
C ALA A 370 13.57 1.32 7.83
N MET A 371 12.28 1.68 7.84
CA MET A 371 11.44 1.79 6.65
C MET A 371 10.40 2.91 6.81
N ILE A 372 10.01 3.52 5.69
CA ILE A 372 8.90 4.47 5.54
C ILE A 372 8.40 4.41 4.08
N ASP A 373 7.14 4.73 3.83
CA ASP A 373 6.66 5.02 2.48
C ASP A 373 7.14 6.41 2.05
N VAL A 374 7.27 6.65 0.74
CA VAL A 374 7.61 7.95 0.18
C VAL A 374 6.33 8.58 -0.34
N SER A 375 5.70 9.40 0.51
CA SER A 375 4.43 10.08 0.25
C SER A 375 4.59 11.58 0.05
N ASP A 376 5.51 12.24 0.78
CA ASP A 376 5.67 13.70 0.73
C ASP A 376 6.91 14.15 -0.06
N GLY A 377 7.78 13.20 -0.42
CA GLY A 377 8.98 13.43 -1.22
C GLY A 377 10.21 12.76 -0.62
N LEU A 378 11.08 12.24 -1.48
CA LEU A 378 12.23 11.42 -1.08
C LEU A 378 13.08 12.08 0.02
N LEU A 379 13.42 13.36 -0.12
CA LEU A 379 14.26 14.05 0.88
C LEU A 379 13.52 14.34 2.18
N LYS A 380 12.21 14.63 2.12
CA LYS A 380 11.40 14.90 3.30
C LYS A 380 11.17 13.63 4.13
N ASP A 381 10.90 12.51 3.46
CA ASP A 381 10.74 11.23 4.13
C ASP A 381 12.07 10.63 4.60
N ALA A 382 13.16 10.87 3.87
CA ALA A 382 14.51 10.59 4.38
C ALA A 382 14.82 11.40 5.65
N GLU A 383 14.43 12.67 5.73
CA GLU A 383 14.61 13.47 6.94
C GLU A 383 13.85 12.89 8.14
N ARG A 384 12.63 12.40 7.92
CA ARG A 384 11.85 11.74 8.99
C ARG A 384 12.57 10.51 9.52
N VAL A 385 13.18 9.70 8.65
CA VAL A 385 13.99 8.54 9.04
C VAL A 385 15.25 8.98 9.78
N ALA A 386 16.00 9.93 9.24
CA ALA A 386 17.21 10.48 9.85
C ALA A 386 16.93 11.03 11.26
N ARG A 387 15.84 11.79 11.41
CA ARG A 387 15.40 12.38 12.67
C ARG A 387 14.97 11.35 13.68
N ALA A 388 14.17 10.38 13.27
CA ALA A 388 13.69 9.31 14.15
C ALA A 388 14.83 8.38 14.60
N SER A 389 15.85 8.21 13.77
CA SER A 389 16.98 7.30 14.03
C SER A 389 18.22 7.98 14.63
N GLY A 390 18.29 9.31 14.60
CA GLY A 390 19.47 10.07 15.06
C GLY A 390 20.70 9.88 14.17
N VAL A 391 20.50 9.70 12.86
CA VAL A 391 21.58 9.50 11.87
C VAL A 391 21.63 10.64 10.87
N ALA A 392 22.75 10.74 10.17
CA ALA A 392 22.86 11.52 8.94
C ALA A 392 22.48 10.64 7.74
N ILE A 393 21.82 11.21 6.72
CA ILE A 393 21.57 10.49 5.46
C ILE A 393 22.08 11.33 4.29
N ASP A 394 22.91 10.72 3.45
CA ASP A 394 23.40 11.30 2.21
C ASP A 394 22.86 10.51 1.01
N VAL A 395 22.17 11.19 0.11
CA VAL A 395 21.63 10.63 -1.13
C VAL A 395 22.65 10.82 -2.26
N ASP A 396 22.96 9.74 -2.98
CA ASP A 396 23.83 9.74 -4.15
C ASP A 396 23.00 10.00 -5.40
N SER A 397 23.08 11.21 -5.95
CA SER A 397 22.26 11.62 -7.10
C SER A 397 22.57 10.78 -8.36
N SER A 398 23.79 10.24 -8.48
CA SER A 398 24.17 9.39 -9.61
C SER A 398 23.38 8.07 -9.63
N ARG A 399 22.96 7.58 -8.45
CA ARG A 399 22.13 6.38 -8.28
C ARG A 399 20.67 6.61 -8.64
N LEU A 400 20.23 7.86 -8.70
CA LEU A 400 18.85 8.23 -9.07
C LEU A 400 18.64 8.28 -10.59
N THR A 401 19.70 8.18 -11.40
CA THR A 401 19.62 8.21 -12.87
C THR A 401 18.52 7.32 -13.46
N PRO A 402 18.30 6.07 -13.00
CA PRO A 402 17.23 5.22 -13.53
C PRO A 402 15.81 5.72 -13.26
N LEU A 403 15.62 6.58 -12.24
CA LEU A 403 14.35 7.21 -11.89
C LEU A 403 14.14 8.52 -12.65
N VAL A 404 15.24 9.23 -12.92
CA VAL A 404 15.26 10.49 -13.68
C VAL A 404 15.03 10.27 -15.17
N GLU A 405 15.61 9.21 -15.74
CA GLU A 405 15.59 8.99 -17.20
C GLU A 405 14.17 8.95 -17.79
N PRO A 406 13.19 8.21 -17.22
CA PRO A 406 11.82 8.15 -17.74
C PRO A 406 11.02 9.47 -17.60
N LEU A 407 11.56 10.47 -16.90
CA LEU A 407 10.91 11.77 -16.67
C LEU A 407 11.41 12.84 -17.65
N ARG A 408 12.54 12.61 -18.34
CA ARG A 408 13.22 13.64 -19.15
C ARG A 408 12.34 14.21 -20.25
N ARG A 409 11.54 13.36 -20.90
CA ARG A 409 10.66 13.82 -21.97
C ARG A 409 9.60 14.77 -21.44
N ALA A 410 8.97 14.43 -20.31
CA ALA A 410 7.96 15.27 -19.67
C ALA A 410 8.57 16.59 -19.20
N ALA A 411 9.74 16.54 -18.56
CA ALA A 411 10.50 17.70 -18.11
C ALA A 411 10.78 18.71 -19.23
N THR A 412 11.00 18.24 -20.46
CA THR A 412 11.22 19.12 -21.62
C THR A 412 9.97 19.97 -21.96
N PHE A 413 8.77 19.49 -21.68
CA PHE A 413 7.53 20.23 -21.97
C PHE A 413 7.27 21.36 -20.98
N VAL A 414 7.77 21.24 -19.75
CA VAL A 414 7.55 22.21 -18.65
C VAL A 414 8.82 23.00 -18.28
N ASP A 415 9.94 22.74 -18.95
CA ASP A 415 11.24 23.37 -18.68
C ASP A 415 11.71 23.19 -17.23
N GLU A 416 11.58 21.96 -16.69
CA GLU A 416 11.96 21.62 -15.32
C GLU A 416 13.10 20.59 -15.25
N ASP A 417 13.85 20.56 -14.13
CA ASP A 417 14.82 19.50 -13.88
C ASP A 417 14.10 18.25 -13.35
N PRO A 418 14.09 17.11 -14.08
CA PRO A 418 13.42 15.89 -13.62
C PRO A 418 13.98 15.33 -12.30
N LEU A 419 15.19 15.71 -11.90
CA LEU A 419 15.73 15.36 -10.59
C LEU A 419 14.93 16.03 -9.46
N GLU A 420 14.33 17.19 -9.68
CA GLU A 420 13.52 17.89 -8.67
C GLU A 420 12.25 17.11 -8.33
N TRP A 421 11.60 16.50 -9.33
CA TRP A 421 10.49 15.58 -9.10
C TRP A 421 10.92 14.34 -8.32
N VAL A 422 12.07 13.75 -8.63
CA VAL A 422 12.58 12.56 -7.91
C VAL A 422 12.89 12.88 -6.46
N LEU A 423 13.42 14.07 -6.16
CA LEU A 423 13.86 14.44 -4.81
C LEU A 423 12.73 14.97 -3.92
N HIS A 424 11.77 15.70 -4.50
CA HIS A 424 10.76 16.43 -3.74
C HIS A 424 9.31 16.03 -4.08
N GLY A 425 9.11 15.27 -5.15
CA GLY A 425 7.80 14.81 -5.58
C GLY A 425 7.25 13.71 -4.67
N GLY A 426 6.01 13.87 -4.22
CA GLY A 426 5.28 12.91 -3.40
C GLY A 426 4.37 11.96 -4.19
N GLU A 427 3.59 11.17 -3.46
CA GLU A 427 2.47 10.33 -3.93
C GLU A 427 2.79 9.13 -4.85
N ASP A 428 4.06 8.85 -5.16
CA ASP A 428 4.43 7.59 -5.83
C ASP A 428 4.38 6.37 -4.89
N HIS A 429 4.47 6.59 -3.58
CA HIS A 429 4.42 5.56 -2.54
C HIS A 429 5.45 4.43 -2.73
N GLY A 430 6.67 4.79 -3.18
CA GLY A 430 7.83 3.92 -3.04
C GLY A 430 8.16 3.65 -1.57
N ILE A 431 8.95 2.62 -1.28
CA ILE A 431 9.40 2.30 0.08
C ILE A 431 10.85 2.72 0.23
N LEU A 432 11.11 3.66 1.14
CA LEU A 432 12.45 4.05 1.56
C LEU A 432 12.86 3.20 2.77
N ALA A 433 14.03 2.58 2.68
CA ALA A 433 14.53 1.68 3.71
C ALA A 433 16.02 1.92 4.00
N THR A 434 16.47 1.49 5.17
CA THR A 434 17.89 1.38 5.49
C THR A 434 18.21 -0.08 5.76
N LEU A 435 19.34 -0.57 5.24
CA LEU A 435 19.78 -1.96 5.40
C LEU A 435 21.27 -1.97 5.77
N PRO A 436 21.75 -3.00 6.50
CA PRO A 436 23.19 -3.20 6.63
C PRO A 436 23.84 -3.26 5.25
N SER A 437 25.02 -2.65 5.08
CA SER A 437 25.77 -2.64 3.80
C SER A 437 26.16 -4.03 3.25
N THR A 438 25.94 -5.09 4.03
CA THR A 438 26.18 -6.48 3.66
C THR A 438 24.91 -7.25 3.27
N ALA A 439 23.75 -6.61 3.33
CA ALA A 439 22.48 -7.23 2.98
C ALA A 439 22.33 -7.42 1.46
N ASP A 440 21.77 -8.56 1.07
CA ASP A 440 21.34 -8.79 -0.31
C ASP A 440 20.03 -8.03 -0.57
N LEU A 441 20.04 -7.10 -1.52
CA LEU A 441 18.84 -6.32 -1.84
C LEU A 441 17.84 -7.16 -2.64
N PRO A 442 16.54 -7.13 -2.29
CA PRO A 442 15.52 -7.79 -3.09
C PRO A 442 15.42 -7.15 -4.48
N ALA A 443 14.98 -7.94 -5.47
CA ALA A 443 14.78 -7.43 -6.82
C ALA A 443 13.77 -6.27 -6.83
N GLY A 444 14.10 -5.17 -7.50
CA GLY A 444 13.29 -3.94 -7.48
C GLY A 444 13.72 -2.93 -6.41
N ALA A 445 14.62 -3.29 -5.50
CA ALA A 445 15.26 -2.34 -4.59
C ALA A 445 16.62 -1.89 -5.12
N ILE A 446 16.93 -0.60 -4.99
CA ILE A 446 18.20 0.00 -5.38
C ILE A 446 18.82 0.75 -4.20
N ALA A 447 20.14 0.63 -4.03
CA ALA A 447 20.89 1.48 -3.10
C ALA A 447 21.04 2.88 -3.71
N ILE A 448 20.60 3.89 -2.98
CA ILE A 448 20.53 5.30 -3.41
C ILE A 448 21.32 6.25 -2.51
N GLY A 449 21.98 5.75 -1.47
CA GLY A 449 22.70 6.60 -0.53
C GLY A 449 23.24 5.82 0.66
N SER A 450 23.58 6.55 1.72
CA SER A 450 24.18 5.97 2.93
C SER A 450 23.75 6.68 4.21
N CYS A 451 23.83 5.96 5.33
CA CYS A 451 23.61 6.50 6.66
C CYS A 451 24.95 6.72 7.37
N GLY A 452 25.19 7.93 7.85
CA GLY A 452 26.39 8.33 8.58
C GLY A 452 26.12 8.69 10.03
N GLU A 453 27.19 8.99 10.78
CA GLU A 453 27.05 9.60 12.10
C GLU A 453 26.51 11.03 11.97
N SER A 454 25.57 11.41 12.84
CA SER A 454 25.19 12.80 12.99
C SER A 454 26.29 13.55 13.76
N THR A 455 27.11 14.34 13.06
CA THR A 455 28.23 15.09 13.65
C THR A 455 27.78 16.31 14.44
N ASP A 456 26.63 16.88 14.07
CA ASP A 456 25.98 17.98 14.78
C ASP A 456 24.91 17.44 15.74
N ARG A 457 24.48 18.27 16.71
CA ARG A 457 23.35 17.96 17.60
C ARG A 457 22.01 17.76 16.85
N ALA A 458 21.98 17.93 15.54
CA ALA A 458 20.82 17.74 14.70
C ALA A 458 21.13 16.75 13.54
N PRO A 459 20.21 15.82 13.25
CA PRO A 459 20.30 14.95 12.08
C PRO A 459 20.23 15.79 10.81
N HIS A 460 20.96 15.38 9.76
CA HIS A 460 21.03 16.12 8.51
C HIS A 460 20.75 15.24 7.30
N ILE A 461 20.20 15.87 6.25
CA ILE A 461 19.99 15.29 4.92
C ILE A 461 20.85 16.06 3.93
N SER A 462 21.58 15.33 3.10
CA SER A 462 22.38 15.88 2.02
C SER A 462 22.18 15.12 0.72
N VAL A 463 22.54 15.77 -0.39
CA VAL A 463 22.68 15.15 -1.70
C VAL A 463 24.12 15.39 -2.16
N ASP A 464 24.84 14.33 -2.46
CA ASP A 464 26.26 14.35 -2.82
C ASP A 464 27.13 15.15 -1.82
N GLY A 465 26.87 14.98 -0.53
CA GLY A 465 27.56 15.64 0.58
C GLY A 465 27.22 17.13 0.76
N ARG A 466 26.21 17.66 0.04
CA ARG A 466 25.76 19.05 0.17
C ARG A 466 24.37 19.11 0.79
N PRO A 467 24.15 19.98 1.80
CA PRO A 467 22.80 20.24 2.31
C PRO A 467 21.86 20.68 1.18
N ARG A 468 20.63 20.20 1.21
CA ARG A 468 19.58 20.60 0.26
C ARG A 468 18.30 20.90 1.02
N ASP A 469 17.56 21.91 0.56
CA ASP A 469 16.27 22.24 1.15
C ASP A 469 15.29 21.08 0.97
N GLN A 470 14.61 20.71 2.04
CA GLN A 470 13.65 19.61 2.03
C GLN A 470 12.28 20.14 1.66
N ARG A 471 12.09 20.35 0.37
CA ARG A 471 10.77 20.66 -0.19
C ARG A 471 9.95 19.37 -0.29
N GLY A 472 8.66 19.47 -0.10
CA GLY A 472 7.73 18.34 -0.12
C GLY A 472 6.36 18.76 0.39
N TRP A 473 5.34 17.96 0.13
CA TRP A 473 3.93 18.33 0.38
C TRP A 473 3.65 18.63 1.86
N ASP A 474 3.06 19.79 2.17
CA ASP A 474 2.56 20.15 3.51
C ASP A 474 1.09 20.56 3.46
N HIS A 475 0.22 19.78 4.11
CA HIS A 475 -1.23 19.99 4.17
C HIS A 475 -1.66 21.39 4.63
N PHE A 476 -0.80 22.11 5.35
CA PHE A 476 -1.11 23.46 5.86
C PHE A 476 -0.40 24.58 5.09
N ALA A 477 0.51 24.26 4.18
CA ALA A 477 1.18 25.26 3.36
C ALA A 477 0.26 25.73 2.24
N ALA A 478 -0.01 27.05 2.19
CA ALA A 478 -0.92 27.64 1.21
C ALA A 478 -0.50 27.42 -0.26
N LYS A 479 0.78 27.16 -0.52
CA LYS A 479 1.33 26.88 -1.85
C LYS A 479 1.08 25.44 -2.34
N ASP A 480 0.80 24.53 -1.41
CA ASP A 480 0.61 23.12 -1.71
C ASP A 480 -0.88 22.81 -1.91
N ARG A 481 -1.80 23.67 -1.44
CA ARG A 481 -3.23 23.52 -1.77
C ARG A 481 -3.47 23.60 -3.28
N VAL A 482 -4.08 22.55 -3.80
CA VAL A 482 -4.44 22.36 -5.20
C VAL A 482 -5.67 23.17 -5.62
#